data_AF-A0A0K9GSF9-F1
#
_entry.id   AF-A0A0K9GSF9-F1
#
_cell.length_a   1.000
_cell.length_b   1.000
_cell.length_c   1.000
_cell.angle_alpha   90.00
_cell.angle_beta   90.00
_cell.angle_gamma   90.00
#
_symmetry.space_group_name_H-M   'P 1'
#
loop_
_entity.id
_entity.type
_entity.pdbx_description
1 polymer ?
#
loop_
_entity_poly.entity_id
_entity_poly.type
_entity_poly.pdbx_seq_one_letter_code
_entity_poly.pdbx_strand_id
1 'polypeptide(L)' 'MFKKDEYVIVEHPDCPELNGVVKVIDEVVSSIIRIEFCDDKSKWMVHKEYIRHATQDEINGRYD' A
#
# COMPACT_ATOMS: atom_id res chain seq x y z
N MET A 1 -10.74 7.29 -0.55
CA MET A 1 -10.80 6.61 0.77
C MET A 1 -10.45 5.17 0.51
N PHE A 2 -9.39 4.67 1.15
CA PHE A 2 -8.88 3.31 0.92
C PHE A 2 -9.77 2.29 1.60
N LYS A 3 -10.18 1.25 0.87
CA LYS A 3 -11.02 0.20 1.45
C LYS A 3 -10.17 -0.91 2.04
N LYS A 4 -10.69 -1.57 3.06
CA LYS A 4 -10.12 -2.82 3.56
C LYS A 4 -10.07 -3.86 2.43
N ASP A 5 -9.00 -4.64 2.39
CA ASP A 5 -8.65 -5.62 1.35
C ASP A 5 -8.34 -5.03 -0.03
N GLU A 6 -8.26 -3.70 -0.17
CA GLU A 6 -7.84 -3.02 -1.40
C GLU A 6 -6.32 -3.09 -1.57
N TYR A 7 -5.85 -3.24 -2.82
CA TYR A 7 -4.44 -3.13 -3.17
C TYR A 7 -4.09 -1.68 -3.50
N VAL A 8 -3.04 -1.19 -2.85
CA VAL A 8 -2.54 0.18 -2.98
C VAL A 8 -1.03 0.15 -3.16
N ILE A 9 -0.47 1.26 -3.63
CA ILE A 9 0.98 1.40 -3.78
C ILE A 9 1.48 2.36 -2.73
N VAL A 10 2.51 1.94 -2.01
CA VAL A 10 3.26 2.79 -1.10
C VAL A 10 4.45 3.37 -1.86
N GLU A 11 4.63 4.67 -1.73
CA GLU A 11 5.76 5.43 -2.30
C GLU A 11 6.32 6.34 -1.20
N HIS A 12 7.22 5.79 -0.39
CA HIS A 12 7.93 6.49 0.66
C HIS A 12 9.30 6.98 0.15
N PRO A 13 9.56 8.30 0.11
CA PRO A 13 10.80 8.85 -0.45
C PRO A 13 12.05 8.48 0.36
N ASP A 14 11.90 8.29 1.67
CA ASP A 14 13.01 7.99 2.59
C ASP A 14 13.24 6.48 2.80
N CYS A 15 12.25 5.65 2.46
CA CYS A 15 12.26 4.21 2.72
C CYS A 15 11.86 3.44 1.45
N PRO A 16 12.75 3.37 0.44
CA PRO A 16 12.44 2.71 -0.84
C PRO A 16 12.14 1.21 -0.70
N GLU A 17 12.60 0.57 0.37
CA GLU A 17 12.27 -0.81 0.72
C GLU A 17 10.78 -1.02 1.04
N LEU A 18 10.07 0.04 1.42
CA LEU A 18 8.63 0.02 1.68
C LEU A 18 7.82 0.32 0.42
N ASN A 19 8.48 0.60 -0.71
CA ASN A 19 7.79 0.91 -1.95
C ASN A 19 7.27 -0.36 -2.60
N GLY A 20 6.02 -0.33 -3.03
CA GLY A 20 5.41 -1.44 -3.76
C GLY A 20 3.94 -1.63 -3.47
N VAL A 21 3.40 -2.69 -4.07
CA VAL A 21 2.00 -3.07 -3.93
C VAL A 21 1.79 -3.72 -2.57
N VAL A 22 0.93 -3.10 -1.77
CA VAL A 22 0.54 -3.58 -0.45
C VAL A 22 -0.97 -3.71 -0.36
N LYS A 23 -1.41 -4.51 0.59
CA LYS A 23 -2.84 -4.71 0.86
C LYS A 23 -3.26 -3.88 2.06
N VAL A 24 -4.36 -3.16 1.94
CA VAL A 24 -4.95 -2.41 3.05
C VAL A 24 -5.64 -3.39 4.00
N ILE A 25 -5.23 -3.37 5.27
CA ILE A 25 -5.81 -4.21 6.31
C ILE A 25 -6.93 -3.48 7.03
N ASP A 26 -6.66 -2.24 7.46
CA ASP A 26 -7.60 -1.45 8.24
C ASP A 26 -7.21 0.03 8.23
N GLU A 27 -8.19 0.91 8.46
CA GLU A 27 -7.94 2.34 8.67
C GLU A 27 -7.84 2.62 10.17
N VAL A 28 -6.65 3.02 10.64
CA VAL A 28 -6.40 3.23 12.07
C VAL A 28 -6.92 4.60 12.51
N VAL A 29 -6.60 5.64 11.74
CA VAL A 29 -7.13 7.00 11.91
C VAL A 29 -7.34 7.63 10.54
N SER A 30 -7.98 8.81 10.50
CA SER A 30 -8.34 9.51 9.26
C SER A 30 -7.17 9.72 8.28
N SER A 31 -5.92 9.74 8.78
CA SER A 31 -4.72 9.95 7.95
C SER A 31 -3.73 8.78 7.92
N ILE A 32 -3.94 7.72 8.72
CA ILE A 32 -3.01 6.58 8.82
C ILE A 32 -3.79 5.29 8.54
N ILE A 33 -3.25 4.48 7.65
CA ILE A 33 -3.80 3.14 7.38
C ILE A 33 -2.78 2.07 7.71
N ARG A 34 -3.30 0.90 8.07
CA ARG A 34 -2.52 -0.31 8.28
C ARG A 34 -2.47 -1.09 6.99
N ILE A 35 -1.27 -1.44 6.57
CA ILE A 35 -0.98 -2.15 5.33
C ILE A 35 -0.23 -3.45 5.63
N GLU A 36 -0.33 -4.39 4.69
CA GLU A 36 0.40 -5.65 4.71
C GLU A 36 1.12 -5.83 3.37
N PHE A 37 2.43 -6.05 3.44
CA PHE A 37 3.24 -6.34 2.25
C PHE A 37 2.94 -7.76 1.76
N CYS A 38 2.73 -7.90 0.45
CA CYS A 38 2.36 -9.20 -0.11
C CYS A 38 3.49 -10.23 0.00
N ASP A 39 4.74 -9.75 -0.14
CA ASP A 39 5.98 -10.54 -0.18
C ASP A 39 6.28 -11.25 1.15
N ASP A 40 6.39 -10.48 2.24
CA ASP A 40 6.81 -10.99 3.55
C ASP A 40 5.66 -11.09 4.58
N LYS A 41 4.43 -10.68 4.23
CA LYS A 41 3.30 -10.54 5.17
C LYS A 41 3.57 -9.60 6.36
N SER A 42 4.64 -8.83 6.29
CA SER A 42 4.95 -7.78 7.25
C SER A 42 3.87 -6.69 7.27
N LYS A 43 3.45 -6.29 8.47
CA LYS A 43 2.37 -5.31 8.68
C LYS A 43 2.94 -3.97 9.13
N TRP A 44 2.61 -2.93 8.40
CA TRP A 44 3.11 -1.58 8.64
C TRP A 44 1.97 -0.58 8.79
N MET A 45 2.27 0.56 9.40
CA MET A 45 1.36 1.70 9.48
C MET A 45 2.00 2.84 8.70
N VAL A 46 1.29 3.39 7.72
CA VAL A 46 1.81 4.47 6.89
C VAL A 46 0.77 5.56 6.71
N HIS A 47 1.25 6.79 6.58
CA HIS A 47 0.42 7.94 6.34
C HIS A 47 -0.14 7.88 4.91
N LYS A 48 -1.41 8.23 4.74
CA LYS A 48 -2.12 8.18 3.45
C LYS A 48 -1.47 9.05 2.37
N GLU A 49 -0.65 10.04 2.75
CA GLU A 49 0.08 10.88 1.78
C GLU A 49 1.09 10.09 0.95
N TYR A 50 1.63 9.00 1.50
CA TYR A 50 2.61 8.14 0.83
C TYR A 50 1.94 6.96 0.12
N ILE A 51 0.62 7.01 -0.07
CA ILE A 51 -0.16 5.91 -0.63
C ILE A 51 -0.97 6.44 -1.80
N ARG A 52 -0.94 5.70 -2.90
CA ARG A 52 -1.85 5.91 -4.03
C ARG A 52 -2.61 4.64 -4.37
N HIS A 53 -3.77 4.81 -5.00
CA HIS A 53 -4.51 3.68 -5.54
C HIS A 53 -3.66 2.97 -6.59
N ALA A 54 -3.51 1.65 -6.46
CA ALA A 54 -2.85 0.84 -7.46
C ALA A 54 -3.71 0.78 -8.72
N THR A 55 -3.10 0.92 -9.89
CA THR A 55 -3.81 0.67 -11.14
C THR A 55 -4.02 -0.84 -11.35
N GLN A 56 -5.03 -1.22 -12.15
CA GLN A 56 -5.23 -2.63 -12.48
C GLN A 56 -4.01 -3.25 -13.17
N ASP A 57 -3.24 -2.45 -13.90
CA ASP A 57 -2.03 -2.90 -14.59
C ASP A 57 -0.91 -3.25 -13.60
N GLU A 58 -0.69 -2.37 -12.61
CA GLU A 58 0.27 -2.59 -11.51
C GLU A 58 -0.12 -3.78 -10.62
N ILE A 59 -1.43 -4.01 -10.39
CA ILE A 59 -1.92 -5.17 -9.64
C ILE A 59 -1.74 -6.47 -10.43
N ASN A 60 -1.97 -6.45 -11.75
CA ASN A 60 -1.89 -7.62 -12.60
C ASN A 60 -0.45 -7.93 -13.10
N GLY A 61 0.53 -7.10 -12.72
CA GLY A 61 1.94 -7.34 -13.01
C GLY A 61 2.31 -7.24 -14.49
N ARG A 62 1.58 -6.44 -15.28
CA ARG A 62 1.92 -6.21 -16.69
C ARG A 62 3.02 -5.14 -16.80
N TYR A 63 4.22 -5.49 -16.38
CA TYR A 63 5.40 -4.90 -17.01
C TYR A 63 5.50 -5.53 -18.40
N ASP A 64 5.01 -4.83 -19.43
CA ASP A 64 5.27 -5.16 -20.85
C ASP A 64 6.77 -5.02 -21.17
#